data_AF-A0A0K2RDW4-F1
#
_entry.id   AF-A0A0K2RDW4-F1
#
_cell.length_a   1.000
_cell.length_b   1.000
_cell.length_c   1.000
_cell.angle_alpha   90.00
_cell.angle_beta   90.00
_cell.angle_gamma   90.00
#
_symmetry.space_group_name_H-M   'P 1'
#
loop_
_entity.id
_entity.type
_entity.pdbx_description
1 polymer ?
#
loop_
_entity_poly.entity_id
_entity_poly.type
_entity_poly.pdbx_seq_one_letter_code
_entity_poly.pdbx_strand_id
1 'polypeptide(L)'
;MEVTYWGFRMMIGFGGIAAFAALLALWVTRKGMVPQSRWIMRLAVFGILAPFGANAAGWIFTEMGRQPFVVAPNPDASGVDQVFMFTAAAVSPGVSAAELITSLVVLASIYAVLLVVEVRLLVKYARGGVVSAMPELAEARSSEKKEKKDDDGGTPGAPGQPGDSDDVLAFAY
;
A
#
# COMPACT_ATOMS: atom_id res chain seq x y z
N MET A 1 -23.26 14.31 14.28
CA MET A 1 -22.75 15.39 13.41
C MET A 1 -21.24 15.57 13.49
N GLU A 2 -20.60 15.31 14.63
CA GLU A 2 -19.13 15.46 14.75
C GLU A 2 -18.35 14.47 13.88
N VAL A 3 -18.75 13.19 13.86
CA VAL A 3 -18.08 12.15 13.07
C VAL A 3 -18.13 12.45 11.57
N THR A 4 -19.26 12.94 11.05
CA THR A 4 -19.40 13.29 9.63
C THR A 4 -18.59 14.54 9.27
N TYR A 5 -18.58 15.56 10.14
CA TYR A 5 -17.76 16.77 9.94
C TYR A 5 -16.26 16.47 9.90
N TRP A 6 -15.77 15.66 10.85
CA TRP A 6 -14.36 15.28 10.91
C TRP A 6 -13.99 14.24 9.85
N GLY A 7 -14.89 13.29 9.56
CA GLY A 7 -14.71 12.30 8.50
C GLY A 7 -14.51 12.95 7.13
N PHE A 8 -15.35 13.93 6.78
CA PHE A 8 -15.20 14.69 5.54
C PHE A 8 -13.84 15.43 5.45
N ARG A 9 -13.42 16.06 6.54
CA ARG A 9 -12.13 16.77 6.61
C ARG A 9 -10.94 15.82 6.47
N MET A 10 -10.98 14.67 7.15
CA MET A 10 -9.94 13.66 7.03
C MET A 10 -9.88 13.10 5.61
N MET A 11 -11.03 12.80 5.00
CA MET A 11 -11.13 12.31 3.63
C MET A 11 -10.50 13.30 2.64
N ILE A 12 -10.92 14.57 2.65
CA ILE A 12 -10.38 15.59 1.75
C ILE A 12 -8.92 15.91 2.09
N GLY A 13 -8.56 15.95 3.36
CA GLY A 13 -7.18 16.21 3.81
C GLY A 13 -6.21 15.16 3.29
N PHE A 14 -6.46 13.88 3.57
CA PHE A 14 -5.61 12.79 3.11
C PHE A 14 -5.67 12.62 1.58
N GLY A 15 -6.84 12.77 0.96
CA GLY A 15 -6.99 12.72 -0.49
C GLY A 15 -6.23 13.85 -1.20
N GLY A 16 -6.30 15.07 -0.67
CA GLY A 16 -5.56 16.23 -1.18
C GLY A 16 -4.05 16.07 -1.02
N ILE A 17 -3.59 15.57 0.14
CA ILE A 17 -2.16 15.27 0.36
C ILE A 17 -1.66 14.22 -0.63
N ALA A 18 -2.42 13.13 -0.83
CA ALA A 18 -2.07 12.08 -1.77
C ALA A 18 -2.03 12.58 -3.22
N ALA A 19 -3.02 13.38 -3.64
CA ALA A 19 -3.06 13.97 -4.97
C ALA A 19 -1.89 14.94 -5.20
N PHE A 20 -1.59 15.79 -4.22
CA PHE A 20 -0.45 16.70 -4.29
C PHE A 20 0.88 15.96 -4.36
N ALA A 21 1.07 14.93 -3.54
CA ALA A 21 2.25 14.07 -3.56
C ALA A 21 2.42 13.36 -4.91
N ALA A 22 1.33 12.85 -5.50
CA ALA A 22 1.34 12.21 -6.82
C ALA A 22 1.69 13.21 -7.94
N LEU A 23 1.14 14.43 -7.91
CA LEU A 23 1.47 15.49 -8.87
C LEU A 23 2.94 15.91 -8.77
N LEU A 24 3.46 16.07 -7.55
CA LEU A 24 4.88 16.35 -7.34
C LEU A 24 5.76 15.21 -7.85
N ALA A 25 5.41 13.96 -7.54
CA ALA A 25 6.15 12.79 -8.01
C ALA A 25 6.18 12.72 -9.55
N LEU A 26 5.03 12.97 -10.21
CA LEU A 26 4.92 13.00 -11.67
C LEU A 26 5.76 14.13 -12.27
N TRP A 27 5.72 15.33 -11.68
CA TRP A 27 6.49 16.47 -12.19
C TRP A 27 8.00 16.25 -12.07
N VAL A 28 8.46 15.69 -10.95
CA VAL A 28 9.90 15.41 -10.74
C VAL A 28 10.37 14.26 -11.65
N THR A 29 9.57 13.21 -11.83
CA THR A 29 9.94 12.06 -12.67
C THR A 29 9.83 12.35 -14.18
N ARG A 30 9.12 13.41 -14.60
CA ARG A 30 8.95 13.79 -16.02
C ARG A 30 10.26 14.05 -16.77
N LYS A 31 11.37 14.37 -16.08
CA LYS A 31 12.69 14.57 -16.68
C LYS A 31 13.61 13.35 -16.60
N GLY A 32 13.08 12.16 -16.27
CA GLY A 32 13.87 10.93 -16.14
C GLY A 32 14.80 10.89 -14.92
N MET A 33 14.69 11.87 -14.01
CA MET A 33 15.53 11.92 -12.81
C MET A 33 14.93 11.05 -11.70
N VAL A 34 15.69 10.06 -11.24
CA VAL A 34 15.40 9.35 -9.99
C VAL A 34 15.69 10.31 -8.84
N PRO A 35 14.70 10.68 -8.01
CA PRO A 35 14.91 11.62 -6.92
C PRO A 35 15.87 11.03 -5.87
N GLN A 36 17.11 11.53 -5.81
CA GLN A 36 18.11 11.13 -4.79
C GLN A 36 17.84 11.73 -3.41
N SER A 37 16.89 12.66 -3.30
CA SER A 37 16.54 13.31 -2.04
C SER A 37 15.83 12.34 -1.09
N ARG A 38 16.46 12.13 0.08
CA ARG A 38 15.92 11.30 1.17
C ARG A 38 14.51 11.71 1.62
N TRP A 39 14.17 12.99 1.47
CA TRP A 39 12.85 13.50 1.88
C TRP A 39 11.76 13.07 0.90
N ILE A 40 12.02 13.12 -0.41
CA ILE A 40 11.08 12.66 -1.45
C ILE A 40 10.87 11.14 -1.34
N MET A 41 11.92 10.36 -1.08
CA MET A 41 11.79 8.92 -0.87
C MET A 41 10.95 8.58 0.36
N ARG A 42 11.12 9.29 1.48
CA ARG A 42 10.27 9.11 2.68
C ARG A 42 8.83 9.50 2.39
N LEU A 43 8.61 10.61 1.69
CA LEU A 43 7.27 11.06 1.29
C LEU A 43 6.59 10.06 0.36
N ALA A 44 7.32 9.40 -0.54
CA ALA A 44 6.78 8.33 -1.38
C ALA A 44 6.35 7.11 -0.56
N VAL A 45 7.15 6.70 0.44
CA VAL A 45 6.82 5.55 1.31
C VAL A 45 5.64 5.87 2.24
N PHE A 46 5.66 7.00 2.94
CA PHE A 46 4.54 7.40 3.80
C PHE A 46 3.30 7.81 3.00
N GLY A 47 3.49 8.29 1.77
CA GLY A 47 2.42 8.65 0.84
C GLY A 47 1.51 7.47 0.50
N ILE A 48 1.99 6.23 0.62
CA ILE A 48 1.16 5.03 0.46
C ILE A 48 0.02 5.01 1.49
N LEU A 49 0.25 5.49 2.72
CA LEU A 49 -0.76 5.46 3.79
C LEU A 49 -1.89 6.47 3.59
N ALA A 50 -1.62 7.59 2.90
CA ALA A 50 -2.59 8.67 2.74
C ALA A 50 -3.85 8.24 1.95
N PRO A 51 -3.76 7.55 0.79
CA PRO A 51 -4.92 6.98 0.11
C PRO A 51 -5.74 6.02 0.97
N PHE A 52 -5.10 5.16 1.78
CA PHE A 52 -5.82 4.25 2.68
C PHE A 52 -6.58 5.02 3.76
N GLY A 53 -5.94 6.03 4.37
CA GLY A 53 -6.58 6.90 5.35
C GLY A 53 -7.76 7.69 4.77
N ALA A 54 -7.61 8.21 3.55
CA ALA A 54 -8.68 8.90 2.83
C ALA A 54 -9.86 7.96 2.54
N ASN A 55 -9.58 6.73 2.09
CA ASN A 55 -10.59 5.73 1.79
C ASN A 55 -11.37 5.32 3.05
N ALA A 56 -10.67 5.00 4.14
CA ALA A 56 -11.30 4.67 5.42
C ALA A 56 -12.18 5.80 5.94
N ALA A 57 -11.68 7.04 5.92
CA ALA A 57 -12.46 8.22 6.34
C ALA A 57 -13.68 8.46 5.44
N GLY A 58 -13.56 8.23 4.13
CA GLY A 58 -14.65 8.33 3.18
C GLY A 58 -15.77 7.34 3.45
N TRP A 59 -15.44 6.07 3.69
CA TRP A 59 -16.41 5.05 4.08
C TRP A 59 -17.08 5.37 5.41
N ILE A 60 -16.32 5.79 6.42
CA ILE A 60 -16.90 6.21 7.71
C ILE A 60 -17.85 7.38 7.52
N PHE A 61 -17.48 8.37 6.70
CA PHE A 61 -18.32 9.53 6.40
C PHE A 61 -19.65 9.12 5.75
N THR A 62 -19.64 8.24 4.76
CA THR A 62 -20.86 7.81 4.04
C THR A 62 -21.71 6.83 4.85
N GLU A 63 -21.12 5.96 5.67
CA GLU A 63 -21.85 5.06 6.56
C GLU A 63 -22.44 5.80 7.76
N MET A 64 -21.68 6.69 8.39
CA MET A 64 -22.20 7.47 9.52
C MET A 64 -23.16 8.57 9.06
N GLY A 65 -23.02 9.05 7.83
CA GLY A 65 -23.88 10.07 7.23
C GLY A 65 -25.29 9.59 6.90
N ARG A 66 -25.50 8.27 6.72
CA ARG A 66 -26.84 7.70 6.45
C ARG A 66 -27.59 7.27 7.71
N GLN A 67 -26.94 7.26 8.88
CA GLN A 67 -27.62 7.00 10.15
C GLN A 67 -28.73 8.05 10.36
N PRO A 68 -29.94 7.67 10.81
CA PRO A 68 -30.33 6.39 11.42
C PRO A 68 -30.90 5.34 10.45
N PHE A 69 -30.69 5.49 9.14
CA PHE A 69 -31.30 4.63 8.14
C PHE A 69 -30.34 3.54 7.63
N VAL A 70 -30.86 2.33 7.43
CA VAL A 70 -30.24 1.30 6.60
C VAL A 70 -30.66 1.50 5.15
N VAL A 71 -31.97 1.74 4.94
CA VAL A 71 -32.54 2.13 3.65
C VAL A 71 -33.10 3.54 3.81
N ALA A 72 -32.42 4.50 3.18
CA ALA A 72 -32.83 5.90 3.21
C ALA A 72 -34.05 6.12 2.29
N PRO A 73 -35.02 6.97 2.69
CA PRO A 73 -36.18 7.26 1.87
C PRO A 73 -35.78 7.97 0.57
N ASN A 74 -36.45 7.62 -0.54
CA ASN A 74 -36.22 8.22 -1.85
C ASN A 74 -36.95 9.58 -1.94
N PRO A 75 -36.28 10.69 -2.28
CA PRO A 75 -36.92 12.01 -2.37
C PRO A 75 -37.80 12.22 -3.63
N ASP A 76 -38.02 11.20 -4.44
CA ASP A 76 -38.77 11.29 -5.70
C ASP A 76 -40.29 11.29 -5.47
N ALA A 77 -40.99 12.28 -6.04
CA ALA A 77 -42.44 12.46 -5.91
C ALA A 77 -43.29 11.39 -6.68
N SER A 78 -42.64 10.40 -7.30
CA SER A 78 -43.24 9.38 -8.16
C SER A 78 -43.69 8.09 -7.43
N GLY A 79 -43.59 8.05 -6.09
CA GLY A 79 -44.57 7.30 -5.30
C GLY A 79 -44.17 5.97 -4.66
N VAL A 80 -42.92 5.80 -4.21
CA VAL A 80 -42.62 4.76 -3.22
C VAL A 80 -42.06 5.41 -1.94
N ASP A 81 -42.86 6.29 -1.36
CA ASP A 81 -42.50 7.18 -0.24
C ASP A 81 -42.41 6.45 1.12
N GLN A 82 -42.67 5.13 1.14
CA GLN A 82 -42.81 4.32 2.37
C GLN A 82 -41.83 3.15 2.47
N VAL A 83 -40.88 3.00 1.54
CA VAL A 83 -39.83 1.97 1.63
C VAL A 83 -38.60 2.58 2.27
N PHE A 84 -38.54 2.52 3.59
CA PHE A 84 -37.37 2.88 4.39
C PHE A 84 -37.21 1.90 5.55
N MET A 85 -35.99 1.79 6.08
CA MET A 85 -35.71 0.92 7.22
C MET A 85 -34.70 1.59 8.13
N PHE A 86 -35.05 1.73 9.42
CA PHE A 86 -34.14 2.23 10.44
C PHE A 86 -33.13 1.17 10.87
N THR A 87 -31.94 1.62 11.27
CA THR A 87 -30.87 0.75 11.80
C THR A 87 -31.28 0.01 13.06
N ALA A 88 -32.10 0.63 13.91
CA ALA A 88 -32.66 -0.01 15.10
C ALA A 88 -33.62 -1.17 14.77
N ALA A 89 -34.28 -1.16 13.61
CA ALA A 89 -35.19 -2.21 13.19
C ALA A 89 -34.48 -3.34 12.40
N ALA A 90 -33.22 -3.13 12.03
CA ALA A 90 -32.45 -4.05 11.20
C ALA A 90 -31.70 -5.14 12.00
N VAL A 91 -31.86 -5.18 13.33
CA VAL A 91 -31.23 -6.17 14.20
C VAL A 91 -32.00 -7.49 14.20
N SER A 92 -31.29 -8.62 14.17
CA SER A 92 -31.91 -9.95 14.19
C SER A 92 -32.40 -10.32 15.61
N PRO A 93 -33.72 -10.48 15.85
CA PRO A 93 -34.25 -10.69 17.20
C PRO A 93 -33.86 -12.04 17.83
N GLY A 94 -33.49 -13.02 17.01
CA GLY A 94 -33.18 -14.39 17.46
C GLY A 94 -31.72 -14.62 17.87
N VAL A 95 -30.86 -13.59 17.80
CA VAL A 95 -29.44 -13.73 18.10
C VAL A 95 -29.13 -13.12 19.46
N SER A 96 -28.52 -13.91 20.33
CA SER A 96 -28.10 -13.47 21.65
C SER A 96 -26.87 -12.56 21.59
N ALA A 97 -26.69 -11.71 22.61
CA ALA A 97 -25.50 -10.87 22.73
C ALA A 97 -24.20 -11.69 22.78
N ALA A 98 -24.24 -12.89 23.36
CA ALA A 98 -23.11 -13.80 23.42
C ALA A 98 -22.69 -14.30 22.02
N GLU A 99 -23.64 -14.66 21.17
CA GLU A 99 -23.36 -15.07 19.78
C GLU A 99 -22.79 -13.92 18.95
N LEU A 100 -23.33 -12.71 19.12
CA LEU A 100 -22.80 -11.50 18.46
C LEU A 100 -21.35 -11.21 18.86
N ILE A 101 -21.06 -11.19 20.16
CA ILE A 101 -19.70 -10.91 20.65
C ILE A 101 -18.74 -12.03 20.23
N THR A 102 -19.17 -13.29 20.35
CA THR A 102 -18.32 -14.44 19.98
C THR A 102 -17.98 -14.40 18.49
N SER A 103 -18.96 -14.20 17.62
CA SER A 103 -18.74 -14.09 16.17
C SER A 103 -17.88 -12.89 15.81
N LEU A 104 -18.11 -11.72 16.42
CA LEU A 104 -17.29 -10.52 16.21
C LEU A 104 -15.83 -10.76 16.62
N VAL A 105 -15.59 -11.36 17.78
CA VAL A 105 -14.23 -11.65 18.27
C VAL A 105 -13.53 -12.67 17.37
N VAL A 106 -14.22 -13.73 16.97
CA VAL A 106 -13.66 -14.75 16.06
C VAL A 106 -13.29 -14.11 14.72
N LEU A 107 -14.21 -13.35 14.12
CA LEU A 107 -13.98 -12.67 12.84
C LEU A 107 -12.83 -11.66 12.95
N ALA A 108 -12.84 -10.81 13.97
CA ALA A 108 -11.79 -9.82 14.21
C ALA A 108 -10.42 -10.48 14.43
N SER A 109 -10.37 -11.60 15.17
CA SER A 109 -9.14 -12.35 15.42
C SER A 109 -8.57 -12.95 14.14
N ILE A 110 -9.43 -13.53 13.28
CA ILE A 110 -9.02 -14.06 11.98
C ILE A 110 -8.42 -12.95 11.12
N TYR A 111 -9.12 -11.80 11.00
CA TYR A 111 -8.59 -10.67 10.25
C TYR A 111 -7.29 -10.11 10.84
N ALA A 112 -7.14 -10.09 12.17
CA ALA A 112 -5.90 -9.65 12.82
C ALA A 112 -4.72 -10.59 12.52
N VAL A 113 -4.93 -11.92 12.53
CA VAL A 113 -3.89 -12.89 12.15
C VAL A 113 -3.51 -12.71 10.68
N LEU A 114 -4.50 -12.58 9.79
CA LEU A 114 -4.28 -12.33 8.37
C LEU A 114 -3.48 -11.04 8.15
N LEU A 115 -3.84 -9.96 8.84
CA LEU A 115 -3.10 -8.68 8.78
C LEU A 115 -1.63 -8.87 9.18
N VAL A 116 -1.34 -9.60 10.26
CA VAL A 116 0.06 -9.85 10.69
C VAL A 116 0.82 -10.66 9.66
N VAL A 117 0.21 -11.70 9.09
CA VAL A 117 0.82 -12.52 8.04
C VAL A 117 1.09 -11.67 6.79
N GLU A 118 0.07 -10.94 6.31
CA GLU A 118 0.16 -10.09 5.12
C GLU A 118 1.25 -9.02 5.28
N VAL A 119 1.27 -8.28 6.39
CA VAL A 119 2.30 -7.27 6.64
C VAL A 119 3.69 -7.89 6.70
N ARG A 120 3.84 -9.08 7.32
CA ARG A 120 5.14 -9.78 7.33
C ARG A 120 5.57 -10.19 5.92
N LEU A 121 4.66 -10.72 5.10
CA LEU A 121 4.96 -11.08 3.72
C LEU A 121 5.31 -9.85 2.90
N LEU A 122 4.52 -8.78 2.96
CA LEU A 122 4.81 -7.52 2.28
C LEU A 122 6.18 -6.97 2.66
N VAL A 123 6.52 -6.91 3.95
CA VAL A 123 7.84 -6.43 4.40
C VAL A 123 8.96 -7.35 3.94
N LYS A 124 8.78 -8.68 4.03
CA LYS A 124 9.79 -9.66 3.61
C LYS A 124 10.09 -9.53 2.12
N TYR A 125 9.07 -9.50 1.27
CA TYR A 125 9.24 -9.43 -0.19
C TYR A 125 9.64 -8.04 -0.66
N ALA A 126 9.11 -6.96 -0.07
CA ALA A 126 9.53 -5.60 -0.40
C ALA A 126 11.00 -5.33 -0.05
N ARG A 127 11.51 -5.90 1.05
CA ARG A 127 12.95 -5.80 1.42
C ARG A 127 13.85 -6.76 0.64
N GLY A 128 13.33 -7.93 0.26
CA GLY A 128 14.07 -8.91 -0.53
C GLY A 128 14.37 -8.44 -1.96
N GLY A 129 13.60 -7.48 -2.48
CA GLY A 129 13.79 -6.92 -3.82
C GLY A 129 13.69 -7.99 -4.93
N VAL A 130 14.21 -7.67 -6.11
CA VAL A 130 14.18 -8.55 -7.31
C VAL A 130 14.82 -9.92 -7.05
N VAL A 131 15.84 -9.97 -6.19
CA VAL A 131 16.55 -11.21 -5.81
C VAL A 131 15.63 -12.22 -5.11
N SER A 132 14.61 -11.76 -4.39
CA SER A 132 13.62 -12.64 -3.75
C SER A 132 12.52 -13.15 -4.68
N ALA A 133 12.33 -12.50 -5.83
CA ALA A 133 11.31 -12.84 -6.83
C ALA A 133 11.87 -13.58 -8.05
N MET A 134 13.19 -13.52 -8.29
CA MET A 134 13.90 -14.16 -9.41
C MET A 134 15.14 -14.90 -8.91
N PRO A 135 15.01 -16.14 -8.40
CA PRO A 135 16.14 -16.91 -7.89
C PRO A 135 17.23 -17.15 -8.94
N GLU A 136 16.87 -17.20 -10.23
CA GLU A 136 17.82 -17.44 -11.32
C GLU A 136 18.85 -16.31 -11.52
N LEU A 137 18.47 -15.06 -11.22
CA LEU A 137 19.42 -13.92 -11.25
C LEU A 137 20.41 -13.96 -10.07
N ALA A 138 20.01 -14.59 -8.96
CA ALA A 138 20.88 -14.77 -7.80
C ALA A 138 21.94 -15.85 -8.07
N GLU A 139 21.54 -16.94 -8.74
CA GLU A 139 22.44 -18.01 -9.17
C GLU A 139 23.45 -17.48 -10.20
N ALA A 140 23.00 -16.73 -11.23
CA ALA A 140 23.87 -16.15 -12.25
C ALA A 140 24.97 -15.22 -11.67
N ARG A 141 24.61 -14.37 -10.68
CA ARG A 141 25.59 -13.54 -9.96
C ARG A 141 26.58 -14.35 -9.13
N SER A 142 26.15 -15.50 -8.60
CA SER A 142 27.01 -16.34 -7.77
C SER A 142 28.03 -17.11 -8.61
N SER A 143 27.65 -17.54 -9.81
CA SER A 143 28.55 -18.19 -10.78
C SER A 143 29.58 -17.23 -11.35
N GLU A 144 29.17 -16.02 -11.76
CA GLU A 144 30.07 -14.98 -12.29
C GLU A 144 31.12 -14.54 -11.25
N LYS A 145 30.71 -14.44 -9.98
CA LYS A 145 31.62 -14.10 -8.87
C LYS A 145 32.58 -15.23 -8.51
N LYS A 146 32.23 -16.47 -8.84
CA LYS A 146 33.07 -17.66 -8.62
C LYS A 146 34.12 -17.79 -9.73
N GLU A 147 33.69 -17.60 -10.98
CA GLU A 147 34.57 -17.57 -12.16
C GLU A 147 35.64 -16.47 -12.04
N LYS A 148 35.26 -15.25 -11.63
CA LYS A 148 36.20 -14.15 -11.41
C LYS A 148 37.18 -14.38 -10.24
N LYS A 149 36.83 -15.24 -9.28
CA LYS A 149 37.68 -15.57 -8.14
C LYS A 149 38.68 -16.68 -8.49
N ASP A 150 38.31 -17.57 -9.41
CA ASP A 150 39.18 -18.65 -9.87
C ASP A 150 40.22 -18.12 -10.88
N ASP A 151 39.91 -17.04 -11.60
CA ASP A 151 40.82 -16.37 -12.56
C ASP A 151 41.90 -15.49 -11.88
N ASP A 152 41.60 -14.94 -10.68
CA ASP A 152 42.54 -14.14 -9.86
C ASP A 152 43.45 -15.01 -8.96
N GLY A 153 43.34 -16.34 -9.07
CA GLY A 153 44.07 -17.32 -8.25
C GLY A 153 45.46 -17.71 -8.75
N GLY A 154 45.92 -17.17 -9.89
CA GLY A 154 47.16 -17.60 -10.54
C GLY A 154 48.12 -16.45 -10.88
N THR A 155 49.20 -16.36 -10.12
CA THR A 155 50.50 -15.67 -10.42
C THR A 155 50.72 -14.32 -9.72
N PRO A 156 51.65 -14.23 -8.73
CA PRO A 156 52.15 -12.95 -8.24
C PRO A 156 53.22 -12.44 -9.21
N GLY A 157 52.92 -11.43 -10.03
CA GLY A 157 53.90 -10.84 -10.95
C GLY A 157 53.49 -9.51 -11.58
N ALA A 158 54.20 -8.45 -11.15
CA ALA A 158 54.41 -7.15 -11.79
C ALA A 158 53.34 -6.04 -11.65
N PRO A 159 53.76 -4.80 -11.29
CA PRO A 159 52.86 -3.65 -11.13
C PRO A 159 52.72 -2.83 -12.41
N GLY A 160 51.48 -2.47 -12.75
CA GLY A 160 51.17 -1.33 -13.60
C GLY A 160 50.34 -1.66 -14.84
N GLN A 161 49.03 -1.35 -14.77
CA GLN A 161 48.27 -0.67 -15.84
C GLN A 161 46.87 -0.32 -15.27
N PRO A 162 46.40 0.94 -15.32
CA PRO A 162 45.02 1.26 -14.99
C PRO A 162 44.13 1.04 -16.23
N GLY A 163 43.31 -0.01 -16.19
CA GLY A 163 42.19 -0.26 -17.10
C GLY A 163 41.11 -0.99 -16.28
N ASP A 164 39.82 -0.82 -16.46
CA ASP A 164 39.06 -0.30 -17.58
C ASP A 164 37.69 0.10 -17.00
N SER A 165 37.33 1.39 -17.11
CA SER A 165 36.04 1.91 -16.64
C SER A 165 35.01 2.02 -17.77
N ASP A 166 35.37 1.62 -18.99
CA ASP A 166 34.61 1.96 -20.19
C ASP A 166 33.69 0.81 -20.67
N ASP A 167 33.77 -0.37 -20.06
CA ASP A 167 32.95 -1.54 -20.43
C ASP A 167 31.48 -1.48 -19.95
N VAL A 168 31.09 -0.46 -19.20
CA VAL A 168 29.72 -0.34 -18.65
C VAL A 168 28.71 0.20 -19.68
N LEU A 169 29.12 0.55 -20.91
CA LEU A 169 28.25 1.21 -21.90
C LEU A 169 27.95 0.39 -23.17
N ALA A 170 28.39 -0.87 -23.26
CA ALA A 170 28.28 -1.65 -24.50
C ALA A 170 26.92 -2.36 -24.74
N PHE A 171 25.94 -2.27 -23.82
CA PHE A 171 24.65 -2.95 -23.97
C PHE A 171 23.54 -2.12 -24.64
N ALA A 172 23.87 -0.96 -25.22
CA ALA A 172 22.91 -0.10 -25.91
C ALA A 172 23.29 0.12 -27.38
N TYR A 173 23.02 -0.89 -28.23
CA TYR A 173 22.65 -0.72 -29.63
C TYR A 173 21.69 -1.85 -30.05
#